data_AF-A0A7Y7B832-F1
#
_entry.id   AF-A0A7Y7B832-F1
#
_cell.length_a   1.000
_cell.length_b   1.000
_cell.length_c   1.000
_cell.angle_alpha   90.00
_cell.angle_beta   90.00
_cell.angle_gamma   90.00
#
_symmetry.space_group_name_H-M   'P 1'
#
loop_
_entity.id
_entity.type
_entity.pdbx_description
1 polymer ?
#
loop_
_entity_poly.entity_id
_entity_poly.type
_entity_poly.pdbx_seq_one_letter_code
_entity_poly.pdbx_strand_id
1 'polypeptide(L)'
;MRRWKALPGSLDDRVRQLVVALRRLKDRSGLSLAALAAKTSYSRSSWERCLNGRQLPSRDAVEELARVCAVDPARLLVLHELAAEAWSDSRPAPVTEPRPAGRRVPGRRRVLVAAVAVPAVVLAVALLLTRPWQDDHAQPGNLRATAGPSLFVYMPHRAHPCNVKRQDGELRAGYSATRTALMETNSTGWEIVEAQCLLKYHGYDPGATDGAYGERSKSAAEHFQKDHDLVVDGIVGPDTWKELRR
;
A
#
# COMPACT_ATOMS: atom_id res chain seq x y z
N MET A 1 15.69 -14.96 7.43
CA MET A 1 15.60 -13.77 6.53
C MET A 1 16.80 -12.86 6.74
N ARG A 2 17.09 -11.88 5.86
CA ARG A 2 18.18 -10.90 6.12
C ARG A 2 17.69 -9.85 7.11
N ARG A 3 18.28 -9.80 8.32
CA ARG A 3 17.97 -8.78 9.33
C ARG A 3 18.37 -7.39 8.81
N TRP A 4 17.40 -6.55 8.48
CA TRP A 4 17.66 -5.17 8.09
C TRP A 4 18.21 -4.36 9.25
N LYS A 5 18.99 -3.32 8.94
CA LYS A 5 19.35 -2.30 9.94
C LYS A 5 18.09 -1.49 10.30
N ALA A 6 17.97 -1.10 11.57
CA ALA A 6 16.94 -0.14 12.00
C ALA A 6 17.02 1.14 11.15
N LEU A 7 15.87 1.69 10.78
CA LEU A 7 15.79 2.99 10.11
C LEU A 7 16.12 4.11 11.10
N PRO A 8 16.63 5.28 10.65
CA PRO A 8 16.87 6.41 11.53
C PRO A 8 15.62 6.80 12.33
N GLY A 9 15.81 7.24 13.57
CA GLY A 9 14.73 7.80 14.40
C GLY A 9 14.19 9.09 13.77
N SER A 10 15.08 9.99 13.35
CA SER A 10 14.80 11.28 12.70
C SER A 10 14.33 11.19 11.24
N LEU A 11 13.60 10.13 10.87
CA LEU A 11 13.07 9.90 9.53
C LEU A 11 11.56 10.19 9.54
N ASP A 12 11.08 11.11 8.71
CA ASP A 12 9.64 11.37 8.53
C ASP A 12 8.90 10.08 8.18
N ASP A 13 7.71 9.88 8.77
CA ASP A 13 7.00 8.62 8.66
C ASP A 13 6.47 8.32 7.24
N ARG A 14 6.26 9.33 6.39
CA ARG A 14 5.97 9.14 4.95
C ARG A 14 7.15 8.45 4.26
N VAL A 15 8.37 8.88 4.57
CA VAL A 15 9.61 8.26 4.06
C VAL A 15 9.83 6.88 4.68
N ARG A 16 9.53 6.72 5.98
CA ARG A 16 9.60 5.44 6.68
C ARG A 16 8.68 4.40 6.03
N GLN A 17 7.44 4.76 5.72
CA GLN A 17 6.46 3.92 5.05
C GLN A 17 6.93 3.48 3.65
N LEU A 18 7.43 4.41 2.83
CA LEU A 18 8.02 4.07 1.52
C LEU A 18 9.17 3.04 1.67
N VAL A 19 10.14 3.31 2.54
CA VAL A 19 11.33 2.45 2.69
C VAL A 19 10.94 1.07 3.23
N VAL A 20 9.96 0.97 4.13
CA VAL A 20 9.41 -0.31 4.61
C VAL A 20 8.68 -1.06 3.49
N ALA A 21 7.85 -0.40 2.68
CA ALA A 21 7.17 -1.02 1.54
C ALA A 21 8.17 -1.59 0.50
N LEU A 22 9.23 -0.85 0.19
CA LEU A 22 10.28 -1.28 -0.75
C LEU A 22 11.13 -2.44 -0.18
N ARG A 23 11.47 -2.41 1.12
CA ARG A 23 12.11 -3.55 1.82
C ARG A 23 11.26 -4.82 1.69
N ARG A 24 9.98 -4.74 2.03
CA ARG A 24 9.01 -5.84 1.97
C ARG A 24 8.89 -6.42 0.55
N LEU A 25 8.81 -5.56 -0.47
CA LEU A 25 8.77 -6.00 -1.87
C LEU A 25 10.03 -6.77 -2.27
N LYS A 26 11.20 -6.21 -1.95
CA LYS A 26 12.52 -6.80 -2.23
C LYS A 26 12.79 -8.08 -1.42
N ASP A 27 12.17 -8.26 -0.26
CA ASP A 27 12.26 -9.50 0.52
C ASP A 27 11.34 -10.59 -0.04
N ARG A 28 10.10 -10.24 -0.44
CA ARG A 28 9.15 -11.20 -1.05
C ARG A 28 9.62 -11.75 -2.39
N SER A 29 10.42 -11.00 -3.16
CA SER A 29 11.03 -11.50 -4.40
C SER A 29 12.23 -12.43 -4.19
N GLY A 30 12.67 -12.66 -2.94
CA GLY A 30 13.81 -13.50 -2.60
C GLY A 30 15.17 -12.97 -3.05
N LEU A 31 15.23 -11.82 -3.72
CA LEU A 31 16.43 -11.30 -4.35
C LEU A 31 17.47 -10.86 -3.31
N SER A 32 18.73 -11.26 -3.53
CA SER A 32 19.85 -10.63 -2.83
C SER A 32 20.06 -9.20 -3.36
N LEU A 33 20.65 -8.31 -2.55
CA LEU A 33 20.97 -6.94 -3.01
C LEU A 33 21.92 -6.91 -4.22
N ALA A 34 22.70 -7.97 -4.46
CA ALA A 34 23.52 -8.12 -5.66
C ALA A 34 22.69 -8.59 -6.86
N ALA A 35 21.75 -9.53 -6.66
CA ALA A 35 20.84 -10.00 -7.71
C ALA A 35 19.82 -8.93 -8.13
N LEU A 36 19.40 -8.05 -7.21
CA LEU A 36 18.64 -6.85 -7.53
C LEU A 36 19.48 -5.87 -8.34
N ALA A 37 20.68 -5.52 -7.87
CA ALA A 37 21.59 -4.61 -8.58
C ALA A 37 21.98 -5.09 -9.99
N ALA A 38 22.04 -6.40 -10.23
CA ALA A 38 22.28 -6.98 -11.56
C ALA A 38 21.03 -7.00 -12.47
N LYS A 39 19.85 -6.61 -11.96
CA LYS A 39 18.56 -6.53 -12.67
C LYS A 39 18.03 -5.10 -12.79
N THR A 40 18.78 -4.11 -12.31
CA THR A 40 18.40 -2.70 -12.22
C THR A 40 19.55 -1.81 -12.67
N SER A 41 19.27 -0.57 -13.08
CA SER A 41 20.30 0.45 -13.34
C SER A 41 21.05 0.91 -12.07
N TYR A 42 20.56 0.56 -10.88
CA TYR A 42 21.11 0.97 -9.59
C TYR A 42 22.08 -0.04 -8.97
N SER A 43 23.24 0.45 -8.53
CA SER A 43 24.25 -0.37 -7.85
C SER A 43 23.78 -0.87 -6.47
N ARG A 44 24.41 -1.96 -5.98
CA ARG A 44 24.14 -2.49 -4.63
C ARG A 44 24.27 -1.41 -3.55
N SER A 45 25.28 -0.54 -3.62
CA SER A 45 25.52 0.47 -2.58
C SER A 45 24.50 1.61 -2.61
N SER A 46 23.91 1.91 -3.77
CA SER A 46 22.75 2.80 -3.86
C SER A 46 21.49 2.14 -3.29
N TRP A 47 21.20 0.88 -3.68
CA TRP A 47 20.11 0.11 -3.07
C TRP A 47 20.22 0.01 -1.54
N GLU A 48 21.43 -0.25 -1.04
CA GLU A 48 21.71 -0.36 0.40
C GLU A 48 21.66 1.00 1.12
N ARG A 49 21.79 2.13 0.42
CA ARG A 49 21.56 3.47 0.99
C ARG A 49 20.06 3.80 1.07
N CYS A 50 19.32 3.56 -0.02
CA CYS A 50 17.89 3.83 -0.10
C CYS A 50 17.07 2.92 0.82
N LEU A 51 17.32 1.60 0.78
CA LEU A 51 16.66 0.61 1.65
C LEU A 51 17.12 0.67 3.12
N ASN A 52 17.92 1.66 3.50
CA ASN A 52 18.23 1.98 4.90
C ASN A 52 17.83 3.41 5.30
N GLY A 53 17.00 4.10 4.49
CA GLY A 53 16.50 5.45 4.78
C GLY A 53 17.61 6.52 4.84
N ARG A 54 18.77 6.27 4.23
CA ARG A 54 19.90 7.22 4.16
C ARG A 54 19.91 8.05 2.89
N GLN A 55 18.96 7.80 1.99
CA GLN A 55 18.72 8.48 0.72
C GLN A 55 17.29 8.15 0.30
N LEU A 56 16.54 9.11 -0.23
CA LEU A 56 15.27 8.81 -0.91
C LEU A 56 15.57 8.06 -2.23
N PRO A 57 14.97 6.89 -2.51
CA PRO A 57 15.05 6.28 -3.83
C PRO A 57 14.37 7.18 -4.85
N SER A 58 14.91 7.26 -6.07
CA SER A 58 14.26 7.95 -7.19
C SER A 58 13.01 7.20 -7.65
N ARG A 59 12.11 7.94 -8.31
CA ARG A 59 10.89 7.41 -8.95
C ARG A 59 11.20 6.20 -9.85
N ASP A 60 12.23 6.32 -10.68
CA ASP A 60 12.66 5.26 -11.60
C ASP A 60 13.18 4.01 -10.87
N ALA A 61 13.81 4.18 -9.70
CA ALA A 61 14.23 3.04 -8.86
C ALA A 61 13.01 2.30 -8.29
N VAL A 62 11.97 3.04 -7.87
CA VAL A 62 10.71 2.45 -7.40
C VAL A 62 10.04 1.65 -8.52
N GLU A 63 9.99 2.20 -9.74
CA GLU A 63 9.44 1.50 -10.91
C GLU A 63 10.28 0.29 -11.34
N GLU A 64 11.61 0.39 -11.31
CA GLU A 64 12.47 -0.76 -11.61
C GLU A 64 12.33 -1.88 -10.58
N LEU A 65 12.25 -1.58 -9.28
CA LEU A 65 12.03 -2.61 -8.26
C LEU A 65 10.64 -3.26 -8.41
N ALA A 66 9.60 -2.47 -8.70
CA ALA A 66 8.26 -2.96 -8.98
C ALA A 66 8.24 -3.91 -10.19
N ARG A 67 8.87 -3.48 -11.31
CA ARG A 67 9.04 -4.26 -12.54
C ARG A 67 9.81 -5.57 -12.31
N VAL A 68 10.94 -5.52 -11.60
CA VAL A 68 11.78 -6.69 -11.27
C VAL A 68 11.06 -7.68 -10.34
N CYS A 69 10.09 -7.21 -9.54
CA CYS A 69 9.28 -8.04 -8.66
C CYS A 69 7.89 -8.39 -9.24
N ALA A 70 7.61 -8.01 -10.50
CA ALA A 70 6.32 -8.20 -11.18
C ALA A 70 5.09 -7.65 -10.42
N VAL A 71 5.21 -6.45 -9.85
CA VAL A 71 4.13 -5.74 -9.14
C VAL A 71 3.85 -4.39 -9.82
N ASP A 72 2.59 -3.96 -9.82
CA ASP A 72 2.17 -2.62 -10.25
C ASP A 72 2.83 -1.52 -9.38
N PRO A 73 3.57 -0.56 -9.97
CA PRO A 73 4.21 0.53 -9.23
C PRO A 73 3.22 1.56 -8.65
N ALA A 74 1.96 1.63 -9.08
CA ALA A 74 1.05 2.75 -8.77
C ALA A 74 0.99 3.11 -7.27
N ARG A 75 0.78 2.14 -6.38
CA ARG A 75 0.73 2.37 -4.92
C ARG A 75 2.10 2.82 -4.34
N LEU A 76 3.20 2.37 -4.93
CA LEU A 76 4.55 2.73 -4.49
C LEU A 76 4.97 4.13 -4.98
N LEU A 77 4.43 4.56 -6.13
CA LEU A 77 4.63 5.91 -6.67
C LEU A 77 3.94 6.97 -5.81
N VAL A 78 2.69 6.74 -5.38
CA VAL A 78 2.00 7.64 -4.43
C VAL A 78 2.74 7.74 -3.10
N LEU A 79 3.25 6.62 -2.57
CA LEU A 79 4.11 6.63 -1.37
C LEU A 79 5.45 7.35 -1.62
N HIS A 80 5.99 7.29 -2.84
CA HIS A 80 7.22 8.01 -3.22
C HIS A 80 6.97 9.52 -3.30
N GLU A 81 5.84 9.96 -3.83
CA GLU A 81 5.47 11.38 -3.94
C GLU A 81 5.31 12.01 -2.54
N LEU A 82 4.53 11.39 -1.64
CA LEU A 82 4.38 11.83 -0.25
C LEU A 82 5.72 11.84 0.53
N ALA A 83 6.60 10.87 0.24
CA ALA A 83 7.94 10.81 0.82
C ALA A 83 8.92 11.83 0.20
N ALA A 84 8.71 12.24 -1.06
CA ALA A 84 9.54 13.24 -1.72
C ALA A 84 9.28 14.63 -1.14
N GLU A 85 8.02 14.99 -0.94
CA GLU A 85 7.59 16.20 -0.22
C GLU A 85 8.27 16.27 1.16
N ALA A 86 8.09 15.22 1.96
CA ALA A 86 8.72 15.06 3.28
C ALA A 86 10.24 15.26 3.28
N TRP A 87 10.91 14.72 2.26
CA TRP A 87 12.36 14.77 2.13
C TRP A 87 12.86 16.13 1.63
N SER A 88 12.04 16.90 0.90
CA SER A 88 12.31 18.32 0.64
C SER A 88 12.11 19.18 1.88
N ASP A 89 11.01 19.01 2.62
CA ASP A 89 10.70 19.78 3.84
C ASP A 89 11.76 19.58 4.92
N SER A 90 12.26 18.35 5.06
CA SER A 90 13.31 17.97 6.03
C SER A 90 14.71 18.48 5.67
N ARG A 91 14.89 19.09 4.48
CA ARG A 91 16.18 19.63 4.05
C ARG A 91 16.23 21.11 4.42
N PRO A 92 17.25 21.59 5.18
CA PRO A 92 17.36 23.01 5.50
C PRO A 92 17.39 23.80 4.19
N ALA A 93 16.51 24.80 4.09
CA ALA A 93 16.36 25.61 2.89
C ALA A 93 17.72 26.20 2.48
N PRO A 94 18.07 26.23 1.18
CA PRO A 94 19.29 26.89 0.74
C PRO A 94 19.25 28.35 1.22
N VAL A 95 20.19 28.73 2.10
CA VAL A 95 20.40 30.14 2.46
C VAL A 95 20.62 30.87 1.15
N THR A 96 19.65 31.71 0.79
CA THR A 96 19.66 32.39 -0.50
C THR A 96 20.55 33.61 -0.37
N GLU A 97 21.86 33.36 -0.41
CA GLU A 97 22.83 34.40 -0.73
C GLU A 97 22.36 35.08 -2.04
N PRO A 98 22.25 36.42 -2.07
CA PRO A 98 21.66 37.12 -3.20
C PRO A 98 22.56 36.96 -4.42
N ARG A 99 22.20 36.02 -5.30
CA ARG A 99 22.98 35.67 -6.50
C ARG A 99 23.26 36.95 -7.31
N PRO A 100 24.53 37.32 -7.54
CA PRO A 100 24.86 38.56 -8.24
C PRO A 100 24.24 38.60 -9.63
N ALA A 101 23.86 39.79 -10.09
CA ALA A 101 22.99 40.01 -11.25
C ALA A 101 23.65 39.72 -12.61
N GLY A 102 23.92 38.44 -12.87
CA GLY A 102 24.59 37.92 -14.07
C GLY A 102 23.74 37.98 -15.33
N ARG A 103 23.73 39.15 -15.99
CA ARG A 103 23.60 39.36 -17.45
C ARG A 103 22.57 38.50 -18.21
N ARG A 104 21.34 39.03 -18.38
CA ARG A 104 20.36 38.48 -19.33
C ARG A 104 20.91 38.54 -20.77
N VAL A 105 20.75 37.46 -21.53
CA VAL A 105 20.97 37.43 -22.99
C VAL A 105 19.65 37.79 -23.69
N PRO A 106 19.64 38.69 -24.70
CA PRO A 106 18.40 39.14 -25.33
C PRO A 106 17.77 38.08 -26.24
N GLY A 107 16.44 37.93 -26.15
CA GLY A 107 15.68 36.98 -26.98
C GLY A 107 15.45 37.48 -28.41
N ARG A 108 15.30 36.54 -29.36
CA ARG A 108 15.05 36.85 -30.77
C ARG A 108 13.60 36.55 -31.14
N ARG A 109 12.76 37.59 -31.22
CA ARG A 109 11.37 37.49 -31.69
C ARG A 109 11.33 37.00 -33.15
N ARG A 110 10.35 36.16 -33.48
CA ARG A 110 9.77 36.07 -34.83
C ARG A 110 8.25 36.05 -34.71
N VAL A 111 7.61 36.89 -35.51
CA VAL A 111 6.15 37.04 -35.66
C VAL A 111 5.84 36.76 -37.13
N LEU A 112 4.75 36.03 -37.40
CA LEU A 112 3.92 36.01 -38.62
C LEU A 112 2.62 35.31 -38.17
N VAL A 113 1.52 36.02 -37.94
CA VAL A 113 0.51 36.50 -38.92
C VAL A 113 -0.34 35.34 -39.46
N ALA A 114 -1.66 35.52 -39.42
CA ALA A 114 -2.67 34.48 -39.66
C ALA A 114 -3.34 34.59 -41.04
N ALA A 115 -4.07 33.52 -41.41
CA ALA A 115 -5.08 33.52 -42.49
C ALA A 115 -6.24 32.58 -42.09
N VAL A 116 -7.44 32.82 -42.63
CA VAL A 116 -8.70 32.13 -42.25
C VAL A 116 -9.43 31.63 -43.51
N ALA A 117 -9.97 30.41 -43.48
CA ALA A 117 -10.98 29.93 -44.43
C ALA A 117 -11.77 28.70 -43.92
N VAL A 118 -13.11 28.79 -43.95
CA VAL A 118 -14.20 27.82 -43.64
C VAL A 118 -15.45 28.39 -44.38
N PRO A 119 -16.56 27.69 -44.78
CA PRO A 119 -17.03 26.29 -44.62
C PRO A 119 -17.21 25.59 -46.02
N ALA A 120 -18.09 24.61 -46.36
CA ALA A 120 -19.05 23.71 -45.68
C ALA A 120 -19.39 22.49 -46.60
N VAL A 121 -19.88 21.37 -46.04
CA VAL A 121 -20.82 20.41 -46.69
C VAL A 121 -21.84 19.93 -45.64
N VAL A 122 -23.07 19.58 -46.04
CA VAL A 122 -24.28 19.65 -45.19
C VAL A 122 -25.30 18.51 -45.44
N LEU A 123 -25.77 17.87 -44.35
CA LEU A 123 -26.94 16.96 -44.21
C LEU A 123 -27.04 15.72 -45.16
N ALA A 124 -27.90 14.72 -44.96
CA ALA A 124 -28.90 14.37 -43.92
C ALA A 124 -28.65 12.90 -43.44
N VAL A 125 -29.47 12.16 -42.65
CA VAL A 125 -30.94 11.95 -42.61
C VAL A 125 -31.40 11.71 -41.16
N ALA A 126 -32.68 11.98 -40.86
CA ALA A 126 -33.27 11.94 -39.51
C ALA A 126 -34.23 10.74 -39.27
N LEU A 127 -34.81 10.71 -38.06
CA LEU A 127 -35.81 9.78 -37.50
C LEU A 127 -35.36 8.35 -37.17
N LEU A 128 -35.27 8.06 -35.85
CA LEU A 128 -35.95 6.90 -35.22
C LEU A 128 -35.95 7.01 -33.68
N LEU A 129 -36.68 8.00 -33.15
CA LEU A 129 -37.07 8.02 -31.73
C LEU A 129 -38.43 7.34 -31.57
N THR A 130 -38.43 6.07 -31.17
CA THR A 130 -39.46 5.40 -30.32
C THR A 130 -39.28 3.87 -30.38
N ARG A 131 -38.75 3.29 -29.30
CA ARG A 131 -39.22 1.99 -28.80
C ARG A 131 -39.20 2.03 -27.27
N PRO A 132 -40.32 1.78 -26.58
CA PRO A 132 -40.29 1.49 -25.17
C PRO A 132 -39.57 0.14 -24.98
N TRP A 133 -38.67 0.07 -24.00
CA TRP A 133 -38.19 -1.22 -23.50
C TRP A 133 -39.13 -1.62 -22.38
N GLN A 134 -39.83 -2.73 -22.55
CA GLN A 134 -40.92 -3.16 -21.69
C GLN A 134 -40.49 -4.46 -20.99
N ASP A 135 -40.72 -4.54 -19.68
CA ASP A 135 -40.17 -5.61 -18.85
C ASP A 135 -40.84 -6.96 -19.12
N ASP A 136 -40.01 -8.01 -19.27
CA ASP A 136 -40.43 -9.40 -19.16
C ASP A 136 -39.77 -10.02 -17.91
N HIS A 137 -40.56 -10.20 -16.85
CA HIS A 137 -40.11 -10.83 -15.60
C HIS A 137 -40.14 -12.36 -15.72
N ALA A 138 -38.97 -13.00 -15.83
CA ALA A 138 -38.84 -14.46 -15.69
C ALA A 138 -37.59 -14.85 -14.89
N GLN A 139 -37.79 -15.53 -13.76
CA GLN A 139 -36.72 -16.14 -12.95
C GLN A 139 -35.98 -17.22 -13.76
N PRO A 140 -34.68 -17.45 -13.50
CA PRO A 140 -34.38 -18.63 -12.66
C PRO A 140 -33.14 -18.49 -11.77
N GLY A 141 -32.99 -19.45 -10.84
CA GLY A 141 -31.68 -19.84 -10.31
C GLY A 141 -31.37 -19.37 -8.89
N ASN A 142 -31.18 -20.34 -7.99
CA ASN A 142 -30.89 -20.16 -6.57
C ASN A 142 -29.43 -19.72 -6.33
N LEU A 143 -29.01 -18.59 -6.92
CA LEU A 143 -27.70 -18.02 -6.66
C LEU A 143 -27.64 -17.54 -5.20
N ARG A 144 -26.86 -18.25 -4.38
CA ARG A 144 -26.41 -17.75 -3.07
C ARG A 144 -25.83 -16.35 -3.29
N ALA A 145 -26.37 -15.35 -2.59
CA ALA A 145 -25.81 -14.02 -2.61
C ALA A 145 -24.39 -14.04 -2.00
N THR A 146 -23.38 -14.21 -2.85
CA THR A 146 -22.00 -13.87 -2.53
C THR A 146 -21.93 -12.36 -2.42
N ALA A 147 -22.27 -11.84 -1.24
CA ALA A 147 -22.08 -10.44 -0.92
C ALA A 147 -20.62 -10.09 -1.24
N GLY A 148 -20.41 -9.14 -2.14
CA GLY A 148 -19.09 -8.53 -2.32
C GLY A 148 -18.62 -7.98 -0.97
N PRO A 149 -17.29 -7.97 -0.70
CA PRO A 149 -16.77 -7.61 0.61
C PRO A 149 -17.32 -6.25 1.03
N SER A 150 -18.12 -6.26 2.10
CA SER A 150 -18.72 -5.05 2.66
C SER A 150 -17.60 -4.11 3.07
N LEU A 151 -17.54 -2.94 2.44
CA LEU A 151 -16.48 -1.95 2.65
C LEU A 151 -16.28 -1.73 4.15
N PHE A 152 -15.05 -1.97 4.63
CA PHE A 152 -14.74 -1.79 6.04
C PHE A 152 -14.80 -0.30 6.38
N VAL A 153 -15.81 0.09 7.13
CA VAL A 153 -15.94 1.44 7.68
C VAL A 153 -15.52 1.38 9.14
N TYR A 154 -14.32 1.88 9.45
CA TYR A 154 -13.86 2.01 10.82
C TYR A 154 -14.82 2.91 11.61
N MET A 155 -15.33 2.40 12.74
CA MET A 155 -16.20 3.14 13.66
C MET A 155 -15.53 3.18 15.04
N PRO A 156 -14.96 4.33 15.46
CA PRO A 156 -14.29 4.41 16.76
C PRO A 156 -15.25 4.08 17.90
N HIS A 157 -14.75 3.37 18.91
CA HIS A 157 -15.50 2.82 20.05
C HIS A 157 -16.45 1.64 19.74
N ARG A 158 -16.46 1.09 18.52
CA ARG A 158 -17.29 -0.08 18.18
C ARG A 158 -16.49 -1.39 18.17
N ALA A 159 -16.49 -2.11 19.29
CA ALA A 159 -15.91 -3.46 19.36
C ALA A 159 -16.83 -4.52 18.72
N HIS A 160 -16.25 -5.48 18.01
CA HIS A 160 -16.94 -6.61 17.38
C HIS A 160 -16.90 -7.88 18.26
N PRO A 161 -18.01 -8.66 18.34
CA PRO A 161 -18.11 -9.83 19.20
C PRO A 161 -17.37 -11.05 18.64
N CYS A 162 -16.32 -11.50 19.32
CA CYS A 162 -15.56 -12.68 18.91
C CYS A 162 -16.30 -13.98 19.19
N ASN A 163 -16.69 -14.70 18.14
CA ASN A 163 -17.31 -16.03 18.21
C ASN A 163 -16.42 -17.07 17.51
N VAL A 164 -15.25 -17.32 18.10
CA VAL A 164 -14.24 -18.21 17.51
C VAL A 164 -14.73 -19.66 17.52
N LYS A 165 -14.74 -20.30 16.35
CA LYS A 165 -15.14 -21.69 16.14
C LYS A 165 -14.17 -22.38 15.19
N ARG A 166 -14.12 -23.71 15.26
CA ARG A 166 -13.34 -24.52 14.31
C ARG A 166 -14.15 -24.77 13.02
N GLN A 167 -13.61 -24.34 11.88
CA GLN A 167 -14.17 -24.50 10.54
C GLN A 167 -13.09 -25.06 9.61
N ASP A 168 -13.40 -26.11 8.85
CA ASP A 168 -12.47 -26.75 7.89
C ASP A 168 -11.10 -27.14 8.47
N GLY A 169 -11.03 -27.39 9.79
CA GLY A 169 -9.79 -27.70 10.51
C GLY A 169 -9.00 -26.49 11.02
N GLU A 170 -9.52 -25.26 10.88
CA GLU A 170 -8.93 -24.00 11.37
C GLU A 170 -9.82 -23.30 12.40
N LEU A 171 -9.24 -22.56 13.35
CA LEU A 171 -9.97 -21.57 14.15
C LEU A 171 -10.33 -20.34 13.30
N ARG A 172 -11.58 -19.87 13.40
CA ARG A 172 -12.07 -18.64 12.76
C ARG A 172 -13.10 -17.91 13.61
N ALA A 173 -13.05 -16.58 13.63
CA ALA A 173 -14.06 -15.69 14.20
C ALA A 173 -15.19 -15.37 13.20
N GLY A 174 -14.93 -15.49 11.89
CA GLY A 174 -15.92 -15.31 10.83
C GLY A 174 -15.92 -13.93 10.16
N TYR A 175 -14.94 -13.07 10.48
CA TYR A 175 -14.74 -11.76 9.86
C TYR A 175 -13.83 -11.84 8.63
N SER A 176 -12.86 -12.77 8.58
CA SER A 176 -11.98 -12.91 7.41
C SER A 176 -11.47 -14.33 7.14
N ALA A 177 -11.60 -14.76 5.89
CA ALA A 177 -11.00 -16.01 5.41
C ALA A 177 -9.47 -15.94 5.23
N THR A 178 -8.88 -14.74 5.25
CA THR A 178 -7.53 -14.47 4.74
C THR A 178 -6.41 -15.05 5.61
N ARG A 179 -5.52 -15.82 4.98
CA ARG A 179 -4.35 -16.49 5.61
C ARG A 179 -3.01 -15.76 5.39
N THR A 180 -3.03 -14.63 4.68
CA THR A 180 -1.83 -13.98 4.10
C THR A 180 -1.83 -12.45 4.23
N ALA A 181 -2.81 -11.86 4.92
CA ALA A 181 -2.89 -10.43 5.14
C ALA A 181 -1.81 -10.00 6.14
N LEU A 182 -0.87 -9.17 5.68
CA LEU A 182 0.21 -8.60 6.49
C LEU A 182 -0.30 -7.38 7.26
N MET A 183 -0.37 -7.47 8.59
CA MET A 183 -0.92 -6.39 9.43
C MET A 183 0.19 -5.49 9.98
N GLU A 184 0.16 -4.22 9.59
CA GLU A 184 1.02 -3.16 10.11
C GLU A 184 0.25 -2.26 11.08
N THR A 185 0.96 -1.63 12.02
CA THR A 185 0.39 -0.56 12.86
C THR A 185 -0.35 0.47 12.01
N ASN A 186 -1.52 0.91 12.49
CA ASN A 186 -2.45 1.83 11.81
C ASN A 186 -3.15 1.28 10.56
N SER A 187 -3.05 -0.02 10.28
CA SER A 187 -3.96 -0.69 9.32
C SER A 187 -5.37 -0.77 9.91
N THR A 188 -6.40 -0.79 9.04
CA THR A 188 -7.80 -1.06 9.45
C THR A 188 -8.47 -2.05 8.48
N GLY A 189 -9.32 -2.96 8.97
CA GLY A 189 -9.96 -3.98 8.14
C GLY A 189 -10.64 -5.13 8.90
N TRP A 190 -11.51 -5.88 8.22
CA TRP A 190 -12.19 -7.07 8.77
C TRP A 190 -11.21 -8.18 9.17
N GLU A 191 -10.11 -8.29 8.43
CA GLU A 191 -9.00 -9.17 8.72
C GLU A 191 -8.33 -8.85 10.07
N ILE A 192 -8.32 -7.59 10.49
CA ILE A 192 -7.77 -7.21 11.80
C ILE A 192 -8.75 -7.57 12.92
N VAL A 193 -10.06 -7.46 12.69
CA VAL A 193 -11.07 -7.99 13.63
C VAL A 193 -10.88 -9.50 13.83
N GLU A 194 -10.66 -10.25 12.74
CA GLU A 194 -10.34 -11.68 12.78
C GLU A 194 -9.08 -11.95 13.62
N ALA A 195 -7.98 -11.21 13.37
CA ALA A 195 -6.72 -11.37 14.11
C ALA A 195 -6.84 -11.00 15.60
N GLN A 196 -7.50 -9.88 15.93
CA GLN A 196 -7.79 -9.47 17.30
C GLN A 196 -8.62 -10.54 18.03
N CYS A 197 -9.61 -11.14 17.36
CA CYS A 197 -10.40 -12.22 17.96
C CYS A 197 -9.62 -13.52 18.18
N LEU A 198 -8.70 -13.89 17.28
CA LEU A 198 -7.87 -15.09 17.45
C LEU A 198 -6.78 -14.88 18.52
N LEU A 199 -6.12 -13.72 18.56
CA LEU A 199 -5.18 -13.36 19.63
C LEU A 199 -5.85 -13.45 21.02
N LYS A 200 -7.08 -12.93 21.12
CA LYS A 200 -7.89 -12.99 22.34
C LYS A 200 -8.33 -14.40 22.72
N TYR A 201 -8.58 -15.27 21.74
CA TYR A 201 -8.87 -16.69 21.98
C TYR A 201 -7.65 -17.45 22.52
N HIS A 202 -6.45 -17.13 22.01
CA HIS A 202 -5.17 -17.68 22.51
C HIS A 202 -4.68 -17.01 23.81
N GLY A 203 -5.47 -16.12 24.42
CA GLY A 203 -5.21 -15.54 25.75
C GLY A 203 -4.44 -14.21 25.78
N TYR A 204 -4.07 -13.66 24.63
CA TYR A 204 -3.37 -12.37 24.52
C TYR A 204 -4.37 -11.21 24.40
N ASP A 205 -4.08 -10.04 24.97
CA ASP A 205 -5.00 -8.88 24.93
C ASP A 205 -4.62 -7.85 23.86
N PRO A 206 -5.25 -7.87 22.65
CA PRO A 206 -4.99 -6.89 21.61
C PRO A 206 -5.68 -5.54 21.85
N GLY A 207 -6.45 -5.38 22.94
CA GLY A 207 -7.33 -4.24 23.18
C GLY A 207 -8.75 -4.45 22.66
N ALA A 208 -9.35 -3.38 22.13
CA ALA A 208 -10.66 -3.45 21.52
C ALA A 208 -10.62 -4.26 20.20
N THR A 209 -11.68 -5.00 19.92
CA THR A 209 -11.86 -5.75 18.66
C THR A 209 -12.53 -4.86 17.62
N ASP A 210 -11.96 -3.67 17.39
CA ASP A 210 -12.48 -2.58 16.55
C ASP A 210 -11.99 -2.61 15.10
N GLY A 211 -11.12 -3.57 14.76
CA GLY A 211 -10.53 -3.70 13.43
C GLY A 211 -9.41 -2.70 13.14
N ALA A 212 -8.89 -1.97 14.14
CA ALA A 212 -7.74 -1.07 14.01
C ALA A 212 -6.49 -1.65 14.68
N TYR A 213 -5.41 -1.81 13.92
CA TYR A 213 -4.19 -2.44 14.42
C TYR A 213 -3.31 -1.43 15.19
N GLY A 214 -3.66 -1.16 16.45
CA GLY A 214 -2.91 -0.29 17.35
C GLY A 214 -1.81 -1.00 18.15
N GLU A 215 -1.06 -0.26 18.97
CA GLU A 215 0.08 -0.80 19.75
C GLU A 215 -0.31 -1.94 20.71
N ARG A 216 -1.54 -1.99 21.24
CA ARG A 216 -2.02 -3.16 22.01
C ARG A 216 -2.11 -4.41 21.13
N SER A 217 -2.68 -4.30 19.94
CA SER A 217 -2.80 -5.42 18.98
C SER A 217 -1.43 -5.89 18.51
N LYS A 218 -0.51 -4.94 18.23
CA LYS A 218 0.90 -5.22 17.93
C LYS A 218 1.60 -5.95 19.08
N SER A 219 1.48 -5.45 20.31
CA SER A 219 2.12 -6.08 21.47
C SER A 219 1.54 -7.47 21.79
N ALA A 220 0.23 -7.68 21.62
CA ALA A 220 -0.37 -9.01 21.72
C ALA A 220 0.20 -9.97 20.67
N ALA A 221 0.41 -9.51 19.43
CA ALA A 221 1.07 -10.30 18.39
C ALA A 221 2.56 -10.57 18.69
N GLU A 222 3.30 -9.62 19.27
CA GLU A 222 4.70 -9.83 19.69
C GLU A 222 4.81 -10.93 20.76
N HIS A 223 3.90 -10.95 21.74
CA HIS A 223 3.85 -12.02 22.75
C HIS A 223 3.46 -13.37 22.13
N PHE A 224 2.39 -13.41 21.32
CA PHE A 224 1.99 -14.63 20.61
C PHE A 224 3.12 -15.19 19.73
N GLN A 225 3.81 -14.32 18.97
CA GLN A 225 4.95 -14.73 18.14
C GLN A 225 6.08 -15.31 18.98
N LYS A 226 6.41 -14.67 20.11
CA LYS A 226 7.49 -15.09 21.02
C LYS A 226 7.23 -16.47 21.60
N ASP A 227 6.00 -16.71 22.06
CA ASP A 227 5.65 -17.93 22.78
C ASP A 227 5.32 -19.11 21.83
N HIS A 228 5.29 -18.86 20.52
CA HIS A 228 5.16 -19.85 19.44
C HIS A 228 6.43 -19.99 18.56
N ASP A 229 7.61 -19.55 19.04
CA ASP A 229 8.91 -19.62 18.33
C ASP A 229 8.93 -18.94 16.93
N LEU A 230 8.07 -17.93 16.72
CA LEU A 230 8.00 -17.16 15.48
C LEU A 230 8.95 -15.95 15.48
N VAL A 231 9.05 -15.27 14.34
CA VAL A 231 9.73 -13.97 14.24
C VAL A 231 8.92 -12.93 15.02
N VAL A 232 9.47 -12.45 16.14
CA VAL A 232 8.87 -11.37 16.95
C VAL A 232 9.08 -10.03 16.24
N ASP A 233 8.06 -9.59 15.49
CA ASP A 233 8.03 -8.32 14.78
C ASP A 233 6.70 -7.54 14.94
N GLY A 234 5.72 -8.14 15.63
CA GLY A 234 4.40 -7.56 15.86
C GLY A 234 3.50 -7.49 14.64
N ILE A 235 3.86 -8.17 13.54
CA ILE A 235 3.10 -8.20 12.28
C ILE A 235 2.42 -9.57 12.18
N VAL A 236 1.09 -9.59 12.10
CA VAL A 236 0.38 -10.82 11.73
C VAL A 236 0.67 -11.10 10.26
N GLY A 237 1.63 -12.00 9.99
CA GLY A 237 2.02 -12.48 8.67
C GLY A 237 1.58 -13.92 8.43
N PRO A 238 1.92 -14.54 7.28
CA PRO A 238 1.45 -15.89 6.93
C PRO A 238 1.78 -16.98 7.96
N ASP A 239 2.95 -16.91 8.59
CA ASP A 239 3.34 -17.87 9.64
C ASP A 239 2.55 -17.62 10.94
N THR A 240 2.39 -16.36 11.35
CA THR A 240 1.50 -15.98 12.47
C THR A 240 0.06 -16.42 12.22
N TRP A 241 -0.45 -16.25 10.99
CA TRP A 241 -1.78 -16.67 10.56
C TRP A 241 -1.99 -18.19 10.62
N LYS A 242 -0.95 -18.96 10.32
CA LYS A 242 -0.98 -20.43 10.39
C LYS A 242 -1.08 -20.91 11.83
N GLU A 243 -0.34 -20.30 12.76
CA GLU A 243 -0.37 -20.68 14.17
C GLU A 243 -1.64 -20.17 14.87
N LEU A 244 -2.10 -18.93 14.61
CA LEU A 244 -3.35 -18.39 15.15
C LEU A 244 -4.59 -19.23 14.79
N ARG A 245 -4.51 -20.03 13.72
CA ARG A 245 -5.61 -20.86 13.20
C ARG A 245 -5.57 -22.32 13.65
N ARG A 246 -4.62 -22.74 14.49
CA ARG A 246 -4.57 -24.12 15.04
C ARG A 246 -5.58 -24.31 16.17
#